data_AF-A0A3E0QQH7-F1
#
_entry.id   AF-A0A3E0QQH7-F1
#
_cell.length_a   1.000
_cell.length_b   1.000
_cell.length_c   1.000
_cell.angle_alpha   90.00
_cell.angle_beta   90.00
_cell.angle_gamma   90.00
#
_symmetry.space_group_name_H-M   'P 1'
#
loop_
_entity.id
_entity.type
_entity.pdbx_description
1 polymer ?
#
loop_
_entity_poly.entity_id
_entity_poly.type
_entity_poly.pdbx_seq_one_letter_code
_entity_poly.pdbx_strand_id
1 'polypeptide(L)' 'MRTIGLLGGMSRQSTMEYYRIINEEAARRLGGLHSAKIVLYSVDFSEIEEMQRRGDWEAAGAHLAEAESAVEMALNG' A
#
# COMPACT_ATOMS: atom_id res chain seq x y z
N MET A 1 7.64 -6.04 -16.04
CA MET A 1 7.55 -5.43 -14.69
C MET A 1 6.70 -6.31 -13.80
N ARG A 2 7.19 -6.64 -12.60
CA ARG A 2 6.39 -7.32 -11.58
C ARG A 2 5.34 -6.37 -11.01
N THR A 3 4.17 -6.89 -10.62
CA THR A 3 3.18 -6.10 -9.88
C THR A 3 3.67 -5.90 -8.45
N ILE A 4 3.58 -4.67 -7.93
CA ILE A 4 3.89 -4.37 -6.53
C ILE A 4 2.60 -4.30 -5.71
N GLY A 5 2.59 -4.95 -4.55
CA GLY A 5 1.58 -4.77 -3.53
C GLY A 5 1.97 -3.63 -2.58
N LEU A 6 1.05 -2.70 -2.32
CA LEU A 6 1.25 -1.59 -1.40
C LEU A 6 0.17 -1.63 -0.32
N LEU A 7 0.60 -1.63 0.94
CA LEU A 7 -0.25 -1.27 2.08
C LEU A 7 -0.08 0.22 2.33
N GLY A 8 -1.14 0.98 2.10
CA GLY A 8 -1.18 2.43 2.26
C GLY A 8 -2.29 2.85 3.20
N GLY A 9 -2.57 4.15 3.20
CA GLY A 9 -3.57 4.77 4.08
C GLY A 9 -3.00 5.28 5.39
N MET A 10 -1.72 5.07 5.72
CA MET A 10 -1.09 5.44 7.00
C MET A 10 0.02 6.51 6.86
N SER A 11 -0.24 7.73 6.37
CA SER A 11 -1.54 8.31 6.02
C SER A 11 -1.84 8.23 4.52
N ARG A 12 -3.05 8.64 4.11
CA ARG A 12 -3.42 8.75 2.69
C ARG A 12 -2.49 9.68 1.90
N GLN A 13 -2.03 10.78 2.51
CA GLN A 13 -1.19 11.77 1.85
C GLN A 13 0.18 11.19 1.47
N SER A 14 0.82 10.43 2.37
CA SER A 14 2.11 9.78 2.06
C SER A 14 1.93 8.69 1.00
N THR A 15 0.82 7.97 1.03
CA THR A 15 0.51 6.91 0.06
C THR A 15 0.39 7.45 -1.37
N MET A 16 -0.22 8.63 -1.55
CA MET A 16 -0.30 9.30 -2.86
C MET A 16 1.08 9.57 -3.46
N GLU A 17 2.07 9.95 -2.63
CA GLU A 17 3.43 10.18 -3.08
C GLU A 17 4.12 8.89 -3.54
N TYR A 18 3.92 7.77 -2.84
CA TYR A 18 4.44 6.47 -3.29
C TYR A 18 3.87 6.08 -4.65
N TYR A 19 2.55 6.20 -4.84
CA TYR A 19 1.92 5.90 -6.13
C TYR A 19 2.50 6.78 -7.26
N ARG A 20 2.66 8.08 -7.01
CA ARG A 20 3.21 9.04 -7.98
C ARG A 20 4.64 8.65 -8.36
N ILE A 21 5.53 8.50 -7.39
CA ILE A 21 6.96 8.19 -7.61
C ILE A 21 7.12 6.87 -8.37
N ILE A 22 6.37 5.83 -8.00
CA ILE A 22 6.45 4.52 -8.65
C ILE A 22 6.05 4.61 -10.13
N ASN A 23 4.99 5.35 -10.45
CA ASN A 23 4.55 5.53 -11.83
C ASN A 23 5.49 6.42 -12.64
N GLU A 24 5.99 7.50 -12.06
CA GLU A 24 7.00 8.35 -12.70
C GLU A 24 8.27 7.56 -13.03
N GLU A 25 8.70 6.66 -12.13
CA GLU A 25 9.85 5.80 -12.40
C GLU A 25 9.58 4.73 -13.46
N ALA A 26 8.36 4.18 -13.53
CA ALA A 26 7.98 3.29 -14.61
C ALA A 26 8.02 4.01 -15.97
N ALA A 27 7.45 5.22 -16.05
CA ALA A 27 7.48 6.05 -17.25
C ALA A 27 8.91 6.45 -17.63
N ARG A 28 9.73 6.86 -16.66
CA ARG A 28 11.14 7.26 -16.89
C ARG A 28 11.98 6.12 -17.46
N ARG A 29 11.76 4.88 -17.00
CA ARG A 29 12.55 3.71 -17.41
C ARG A 29 12.06 3.05 -18.68
N LEU A 30 10.75 3.03 -18.91
CA LEU A 30 10.13 2.30 -20.03
C LEU A 30 9.67 3.22 -21.17
N GLY A 31 9.54 4.52 -20.91
CA GLY A 31 9.14 5.54 -21.89
C GLY A 31 7.64 5.57 -22.19
N GLY A 32 7.24 6.50 -23.04
CA GLY A 32 5.87 6.61 -23.55
C GLY A 32 4.81 6.75 -22.44
N LEU A 33 3.74 5.97 -22.55
CA LEU A 33 2.60 5.96 -21.61
C LEU A 33 2.67 4.80 -20.61
N HIS A 34 3.87 4.26 -20.33
CA HIS A 34 4.02 3.17 -19.38
C HIS A 34 3.74 3.63 -17.93
N SER A 35 2.84 2.92 -17.26
CA SER A 35 2.54 3.03 -15.83
C SER A 35 2.97 1.77 -15.08
N ALA A 36 3.12 1.88 -13.76
CA ALA A 36 3.43 0.73 -12.92
C ALA A 36 2.20 -0.18 -12.71
N LYS A 37 2.44 -1.49 -12.59
CA LYS A 37 1.41 -2.44 -12.14
C LYS A 37 1.38 -2.43 -10.62
N ILE A 38 0.29 -1.95 -10.03
CA ILE A 38 0.16 -1.75 -8.57
C ILE A 38 -1.16 -2.35 -8.09
N VAL A 39 -1.11 -3.09 -6.99
CA VAL A 39 -2.26 -3.37 -6.11
C VAL A 39 -2.06 -2.54 -4.85
N LEU A 40 -3.02 -1.68 -4.52
CA LEU A 40 -2.97 -0.83 -3.33
C LEU A 40 -4.15 -1.16 -2.43
N TYR A 41 -3.86 -1.56 -1.19
CA TYR A 41 -4.84 -1.62 -0.11
C TYR A 41 -4.64 -0.41 0.79
N SER A 42 -5.68 0.42 0.93
CA SER A 42 -5.65 1.61 1.79
C SER A 42 -6.47 1.34 3.04
N VAL A 43 -5.81 1.21 4.19
CA VAL A 43 -6.49 1.05 5.49
C VAL A 43 -7.12 2.36 5.94
N ASP A 44 -8.06 2.28 6.90
CA ASP A 44 -8.45 3.44 7.69
C ASP A 44 -7.38 3.73 8.74
N PHE A 45 -6.71 4.87 8.62
CA PHE A 45 -5.61 5.20 9.54
C PHE A 45 -6.08 5.40 10.98
N SER A 46 -7.33 5.83 11.17
CA SER A 46 -7.84 6.11 12.51
C SER A 46 -7.89 4.86 13.38
N GLU A 47 -8.22 3.71 12.78
CA GLU A 47 -8.22 2.41 13.46
C GLU A 47 -6.81 2.00 13.89
N ILE A 48 -5.83 2.15 12.99
CA ILE A 48 -4.43 1.85 13.27
C ILE A 48 -3.85 2.81 14.33
N GLU A 49 -4.11 4.11 14.22
CA GLU A 49 -3.60 5.12 15.16
C GLU A 49 -4.13 4.88 16.57
N GLU A 50 -5.41 4.51 16.72
CA GLU A 50 -5.99 4.19 18.02
C GLU A 50 -5.31 2.98 18.67
N MET A 51 -5.02 1.93 17.89
CA MET A 51 -4.27 0.76 18.39
C MET A 51 -2.86 1.17 18.83
N GLN A 52 -2.15 1.97 18.03
CA GLN A 52 -0.81 2.47 18.37
C GLN A 52 -0.81 3.33 19.62
N ARG A 53 -1.79 4.24 19.75
CA ARG A 53 -1.95 5.14 20.91
C ARG A 53 -2.18 4.36 22.20
N ARG A 54 -2.85 3.21 22.12
CA ARG A 54 -3.06 2.28 23.23
C ARG A 54 -1.87 1.34 23.49
N GLY A 55 -0.85 1.36 22.63
CA GLY A 55 0.29 0.45 22.70
C GLY A 55 -0.03 -0.98 22.27
N ASP A 56 -1.16 -1.20 21.59
CA ASP A 56 -1.66 -2.50 21.16
C ASP A 56 -1.09 -2.87 19.79
N TRP A 57 0.22 -3.14 19.78
CA TRP A 57 0.95 -3.46 18.55
C TRP A 57 0.58 -4.82 17.97
N GLU A 58 0.09 -5.76 18.79
CA GLU A 58 -0.42 -7.05 18.30
C GLU A 58 -1.68 -6.85 17.47
N ALA A 59 -2.65 -6.07 17.97
CA ALA A 59 -3.86 -5.77 17.20
C ALA A 59 -3.55 -5.02 15.90
N ALA A 60 -2.66 -4.02 15.95
CA ALA A 60 -2.23 -3.30 14.75
C ALA A 60 -1.55 -4.22 13.73
N GLY A 61 -0.69 -5.13 14.21
CA GLY A 61 -0.03 -6.12 13.36
C GLY A 61 -1.01 -7.09 12.71
N ALA A 62 -1.99 -7.59 13.46
CA ALA A 62 -3.02 -8.48 12.94
C ALA A 62 -3.87 -7.80 11.85
N HIS A 63 -4.28 -6.56 12.09
CA HIS A 63 -5.04 -5.78 11.10
C HIS A 63 -4.25 -5.56 9.80
N LEU A 64 -2.95 -5.28 9.89
CA LEU A 64 -2.10 -5.15 8.71
C LEU A 64 -1.86 -6.48 7.99
N ALA A 65 -1.80 -7.60 8.72
CA ALA A 65 -1.68 -8.93 8.12
C ALA A 65 -2.93 -9.31 7.31
N GLU A 66 -4.12 -8.94 7.78
CA GLU A 66 -5.36 -9.12 7.00
C GLU A 66 -5.36 -8.32 5.70
N ALA A 67 -4.91 -7.06 5.76
CA ALA A 67 -4.75 -6.22 4.57
C ALA A 67 -3.70 -6.80 3.60
N GLU A 68 -2.59 -7.32 4.13
CA GLU A 68 -1.54 -8.00 3.34
C GLU A 68 -2.08 -9.23 2.61
N SER A 69 -2.85 -10.06 3.30
CA SER A 69 -3.47 -11.26 2.71
C SER A 69 -4.40 -10.89 1.55
N ALA A 70 -5.18 -9.80 1.67
CA ALA A 70 -6.02 -9.30 0.59
C ALA A 70 -5.20 -8.82 -0.62
N VAL A 71 -4.07 -8.16 -0.38
CA VAL A 71 -3.13 -7.76 -1.44
C VAL A 71 -2.53 -8.98 -2.12
N GLU A 72 -2.06 -9.97 -1.36
CA GLU A 72 -1.47 -11.19 -1.91
C GLU A 72 -2.48 -11.97 -2.77
N MET A 73 -3.72 -12.10 -2.31
CA MET A 73 -4.79 -12.70 -3.11
C MET A 73 -5.01 -11.98 -4.44
N ALA A 74 -5.03 -10.64 -4.43
CA ALA A 74 -5.19 -9.85 -5.65
C ALA A 74 -3.96 -9.90 -6.58
N LEU A 75 -2.76 -10.15 -6.03
CA LEU A 75 -1.54 -10.35 -6.83
C LEU A 75 -1.49 -11.72 -7.51
N ASN A 76 -2.11 -12.73 -6.91
CA ASN A 76 -2.09 -14.12 -7.37
C ASN A 76 -3.34 -14.54 -8.16
N GLY A 77 -4.35 -13.67 -8.25
CA GLY A 77 -5.61 -13.89 -8.99
C GLY A 77 -5.58 -13.52 -10.47
#